data_AF-A0A183BJ08-F1
#
_entry.id   AF-A0A183BJ08-F1
#
_cell.length_a   1.000
_cell.length_b   1.000
_cell.length_c   1.000
_cell.angle_alpha   90.00
_cell.angle_beta   90.00
_cell.angle_gamma   90.00
#
_symmetry.space_group_name_H-M   'P 1'
#
loop_
_entity.id
_entity.type
_entity.pdbx_description
1 polymer ?
#
loop_
_entity_poly.entity_id
_entity_poly.type
_entity_poly.pdbx_seq_one_letter_code
_entity_poly.pdbx_strand_id
1 'polypeptide(L)'
;MRMVSEEEGRQFAEKQNAHYCETSALSGKGIETVMSAIAECILQEEQRLLKQSLELGNSVFDLASPAASEGTETGGGAKGRGGGRGGGGNGKGCCAIL
;
A
#
# COMPACT_ATOMS: atom_id res chain seq x y z
N MET A 1 -26.06 -6.33 29.55
CA MET A 1 -25.39 -7.54 29.01
C MET A 1 -24.73 -7.16 27.70
N ARG A 2 -23.50 -7.63 27.44
CA ARG A 2 -22.83 -7.41 26.15
C ARG A 2 -23.29 -8.51 25.19
N MET A 3 -23.80 -8.12 24.01
CA MET A 3 -24.39 -9.04 23.03
C MET A 3 -23.37 -9.64 22.06
N VAL A 4 -22.29 -8.91 21.79
CA VAL A 4 -21.23 -9.29 20.83
C VAL A 4 -19.91 -9.34 21.59
N SER A 5 -19.20 -10.45 21.51
CA SER A 5 -17.88 -10.56 22.16
C SER A 5 -16.84 -9.67 21.45
N GLU A 6 -15.77 -9.30 22.15
CA GLU A 6 -14.67 -8.56 21.53
C GLU A 6 -14.04 -9.36 20.39
N GLU A 7 -13.80 -10.65 20.63
CA GLU A 7 -13.19 -11.57 19.67
C GLU A 7 -14.02 -11.69 18.39
N GLU A 8 -15.35 -11.82 18.52
CA GLU A 8 -16.26 -11.89 17.37
C GLU A 8 -16.20 -10.61 16.53
N GLY A 9 -16.21 -9.44 17.18
CA GLY A 9 -16.09 -8.16 16.49
C GLY A 9 -14.76 -8.00 15.76
N ARG A 10 -13.66 -8.44 16.39
CA ARG A 10 -12.32 -8.41 15.80
C ARG A 10 -12.20 -9.33 14.59
N GLN A 11 -12.63 -10.58 14.71
CA GLN A 11 -12.62 -11.54 13.60
C GLN A 11 -13.48 -11.08 12.43
N PHE A 12 -14.61 -10.41 12.71
CA PHE A 12 -15.44 -9.83 11.66
C PHE A 12 -14.70 -8.73 10.91
N ALA A 13 -14.06 -7.80 11.62
CA ALA A 13 -13.31 -6.70 11.01
C ALA A 13 -12.15 -7.21 10.14
N GLU A 14 -11.39 -8.21 10.62
CA GLU A 14 -10.30 -8.83 9.86
C GLU A 14 -10.79 -9.44 8.54
N LYS A 15 -11.94 -10.13 8.54
CA LYS A 15 -12.54 -10.68 7.31
C LYS A 15 -12.90 -9.61 6.28
N GLN A 16 -13.18 -8.39 6.73
CA GLN A 16 -13.57 -7.27 5.88
C GLN A 16 -12.39 -6.37 5.51
N ASN A 17 -11.16 -6.70 5.95
CA ASN A 17 -10.00 -5.80 5.89
C ASN A 17 -10.29 -4.42 6.53
N ALA A 18 -11.00 -4.44 7.64
CA ALA A 18 -11.38 -3.26 8.41
C ALA A 18 -10.63 -3.17 9.73
N HIS A 19 -10.50 -1.95 10.26
CA HIS A 19 -10.00 -1.74 11.61
C HIS A 19 -11.10 -1.95 12.65
N TYR A 20 -10.77 -2.67 13.72
CA TYR A 20 -11.65 -2.88 14.87
C TYR A 20 -11.29 -1.93 16.01
N CYS A 21 -12.27 -1.23 16.57
CA CYS A 21 -12.12 -0.41 17.76
C CYS A 21 -13.39 -0.42 18.60
N GLU A 22 -13.27 -0.61 19.91
CA GLU A 22 -14.38 -0.42 20.84
C GLU A 22 -14.46 1.03 21.33
N THR A 23 -15.64 1.62 21.24
CA THR A 23 -15.88 2.98 21.73
C THR A 23 -17.11 3.03 22.61
N SER A 24 -17.16 4.04 23.49
CA SER A 24 -18.35 4.38 24.26
C SER A 24 -18.62 5.86 24.08
N ALA A 25 -19.68 6.20 23.33
CA ALA A 25 -20.10 7.58 23.15
C ALA A 25 -20.55 8.23 24.47
N LEU A 26 -21.09 7.43 25.39
CA LEU A 26 -21.54 7.93 26.70
C LEU A 26 -20.37 8.42 27.57
N SER A 27 -19.26 7.67 27.60
CA SER A 27 -18.09 8.02 28.43
C SER A 27 -16.97 8.68 27.64
N GLY A 28 -17.11 8.82 26.32
CA GLY A 28 -16.07 9.28 25.42
C GLY A 28 -14.91 8.29 25.21
N LYS A 29 -14.95 7.10 25.83
CA LYS A 29 -13.87 6.13 25.76
C LYS A 29 -13.63 5.68 24.32
N GLY A 30 -12.38 5.73 23.87
CA GLY A 30 -11.94 5.22 22.57
C GLY A 30 -12.25 6.11 21.36
N ILE A 31 -13.00 7.22 21.54
CA ILE A 31 -13.37 8.08 20.40
C ILE A 31 -12.15 8.78 19.81
N GLU A 32 -11.31 9.40 20.65
CA GLU A 32 -10.10 10.07 20.17
C GLU A 32 -9.17 9.10 19.44
N THR A 33 -8.96 7.91 19.99
CA THR A 33 -8.15 6.85 19.36
C THR A 33 -8.69 6.47 17.99
N VAL A 34 -10.01 6.28 17.85
CA VAL A 34 -10.63 5.96 16.56
C VAL A 34 -10.47 7.10 15.56
N MET A 35 -10.71 8.34 15.98
CA MET A 35 -10.62 9.49 15.09
C MET A 35 -9.19 9.71 14.59
N SER A 36 -8.19 9.56 15.47
CA SER A 36 -6.78 9.64 15.09
C SER A 36 -6.39 8.52 14.13
N ALA A 37 -6.81 7.27 14.38
CA ALA A 37 -6.54 6.15 13.48
C ALA A 37 -7.14 6.39 12.08
N ILE A 38 -8.37 6.90 11.99
CA ILE A 38 -9.02 7.23 10.71
C ILE A 38 -8.22 8.32 9.98
N ALA A 39 -7.85 9.40 10.68
CA ALA A 39 -7.08 10.49 10.08
C ALA A 39 -5.72 10.01 9.55
N GLU A 40 -5.02 9.17 10.31
CA GLU A 40 -3.76 8.57 9.89
C GLU A 40 -3.92 7.70 8.63
N CYS A 41 -4.96 6.86 8.56
CA CYS A 41 -5.26 6.05 7.37
C CYS A 41 -5.46 6.93 6.12
N ILE A 42 -6.20 8.03 6.24
CA ILE A 42 -6.44 8.96 5.12
C ILE A 42 -5.13 9.61 4.66
N LEU A 43 -4.32 10.10 5.60
CA LEU A 43 -3.05 10.76 5.28
C LEU A 43 -2.05 9.79 4.62
N GLN A 44 -1.98 8.54 5.09
CA GLN A 44 -1.11 7.53 4.50
C GLN A 44 -1.54 7.21 3.06
N GLU A 45 -2.85 7.10 2.82
CA GLU A 45 -3.38 6.82 1.49
C GLU A 45 -3.13 7.98 0.52
N GLU A 46 -3.33 9.22 0.97
CA GLU A 46 -3.00 10.41 0.18
C GLU A 46 -1.51 10.45 -0.20
N GLN A 47 -0.61 10.22 0.76
CA GLN A 47 0.83 10.16 0.49
C GLN A 47 1.19 9.04 -0.48
N ARG A 48 0.51 7.89 -0.41
CA ARG A 48 0.70 6.77 -1.32
C ARG A 48 0.30 7.14 -2.75
N LEU A 49 -0.84 7.80 -2.92
CA LEU A 49 -1.35 8.25 -4.22
C LEU A 49 -0.44 9.33 -4.83
N LEU A 50 0.03 10.29 -4.03
CA LEU A 50 0.97 11.31 -4.49
C LEU A 50 2.29 10.70 -4.96
N LYS A 51 2.86 9.75 -4.22
CA LYS A 51 4.08 9.04 -4.63
C LYS A 51 3.89 8.28 -5.95
N GLN A 52 2.77 7.58 -6.10
CA GLN A 52 2.46 6.86 -7.34
C GLN A 52 2.30 7.80 -8.54
N SER A 53 1.67 8.96 -8.33
CA SER A 53 1.52 9.96 -9.38
C SER A 53 2.88 10.52 -9.83
N LEU A 54 3.80 10.72 -8.89
CA LEU A 54 5.15 11.24 -9.15
C LEU A 54 6.02 10.21 -9.89
N GLU A 55 5.93 8.93 -9.53
CA GLU A 55 6.60 7.84 -10.24
C GLU A 55 6.08 7.67 -11.68
N LEU A 56 4.77 7.78 -11.89
CA LEU A 56 4.19 7.76 -13.24
C LEU A 56 4.65 8.96 -14.07
N GLY A 57 4.68 10.16 -13.49
CA GLY A 57 5.12 11.38 -14.15
C GLY A 57 6.58 11.32 -14.64
N ASN A 58 7.46 10.69 -13.86
CA ASN A 58 8.86 10.50 -14.25
C ASN A 58 9.02 9.48 -15.39
N SER A 59 8.16 8.45 -15.45
CA SER A 59 8.20 7.44 -16.52
C SER A 59 7.77 7.96 -17.90
N VAL A 60 7.00 9.05 -17.95
CA VAL A 60 6.55 9.66 -19.21
C VAL A 60 7.66 10.49 -19.88
N PHE A 61 8.56 11.08 -19.09
CA PHE A 61 9.66 11.90 -19.62
C PHE A 61 10.79 11.08 -20.25
N ASP A 62 10.95 9.80 -19.89
CA ASP A 62 11.95 8.91 -20.51
C ASP A 62 11.57 8.43 -21.93
N LEU A 63 10.31 8.58 -22.35
CA LEU A 63 9.85 8.27 -23.71
C LEU A 63 9.96 9.45 -24.69
N ALA A 64 10.34 10.64 -24.20
CA ALA A 64 10.45 11.86 -24.99
C ALA A 64 11.90 12.18 -25.42
N SER A 65 12.77 11.18 -25.54
CA SER A 65 14.09 11.35 -26.18
C SER A 65 14.00 10.92 -27.66
N PRO A 66 14.06 11.86 -28.63
CA PRO A 66 14.03 11.49 -30.04
C PRO A 66 15.32 10.76 -30.43
N ALA A 67 15.13 9.72 -31.24
CA ALA A 67 16.14 8.81 -31.76
C ALA A 67 17.46 9.49 -32.17
N ALA A 68 18.57 9.02 -31.61
CA ALA A 68 19.86 9.02 -32.29
C ALA A 68 20.04 7.66 -32.97
N SER A 69 19.62 7.57 -34.23
CA SER A 69 20.13 6.57 -35.15
C SER A 69 21.59 6.88 -35.46
N GLU A 70 22.48 5.90 -35.33
CA GLU A 70 23.52 5.53 -36.32
C GLU A 70 24.59 4.61 -35.68
N GLY A 71 25.04 3.62 -36.46
CA GLY A 71 26.37 3.02 -36.29
C GLY A 71 26.44 1.58 -35.76
N THR A 72 26.34 0.62 -36.67
CA THR A 72 26.87 -0.74 -36.55
C THR A 72 28.37 -0.77 -36.22
N GLU A 73 28.78 -1.55 -35.21
CA GLU A 73 29.98 -2.39 -35.28
C GLU A 73 29.97 -3.54 -34.26
N THR A 74 30.44 -4.69 -34.75
CA THR A 74 30.44 -6.03 -34.16
C THR A 74 31.55 -6.24 -33.12
N GLY A 75 31.31 -7.04 -32.08
CA GLY A 75 32.38 -7.86 -31.50
C GLY A 75 32.27 -8.26 -30.02
N GLY A 76 31.81 -9.50 -29.78
CA GLY A 76 32.50 -10.48 -28.91
C GLY A 76 32.35 -10.43 -27.38
N GLY A 77 31.98 -11.59 -26.80
CA GLY A 77 32.48 -11.99 -25.47
C GLY A 77 31.45 -12.54 -24.48
N ALA A 78 31.32 -13.87 -24.43
CA ALA A 78 30.45 -14.61 -23.51
C ALA A 78 30.91 -14.59 -22.03
N LYS A 79 29.97 -14.60 -21.07
CA LYS A 79 29.80 -15.65 -20.04
C LYS A 79 28.67 -15.31 -19.07
N GLY A 80 27.69 -16.21 -18.95
CA GLY A 80 26.68 -16.15 -17.90
C GLY A 80 27.18 -16.66 -16.54
N ARG A 81 26.44 -16.32 -15.49
CA ARG A 81 26.13 -17.20 -14.35
C ARG A 81 25.01 -16.57 -13.51
N GLY A 82 24.04 -17.41 -13.15
CA GLY A 82 22.83 -17.03 -12.43
C GLY A 82 22.96 -17.01 -10.91
N GLY A 83 21.81 -16.72 -10.30
CA GLY A 83 21.50 -16.65 -8.87
C GLY A 83 20.52 -15.49 -8.71
N GLY A 84 19.26 -15.63 -8.29
CA GLY A 84 18.67 -16.56 -7.34
C GLY A 84 18.08 -15.72 -6.21
N ARG A 85 16.85 -16.08 -5.77
CA ARG A 85 16.02 -15.48 -4.69
C ARG A 85 15.11 -14.33 -5.19
N GLY A 86 13.80 -14.31 -4.95
CA GLY A 86 13.03 -14.92 -3.86
C GLY A 86 12.55 -13.80 -2.94
N GLY A 87 11.24 -13.60 -2.86
CA GLY A 87 10.57 -12.64 -1.97
C GLY A 87 9.34 -12.06 -2.70
N GLY A 88 8.10 -12.35 -2.35
CA GLY A 88 7.55 -12.70 -1.04
C GLY A 88 6.85 -11.47 -0.46
N GLY A 89 5.52 -11.45 -0.56
CA GLY A 89 4.62 -10.68 0.31
C GLY A 89 4.56 -9.17 0.12
N ASN A 90 3.38 -8.67 -0.24
CA ASN A 90 2.60 -7.86 0.69
C ASN A 90 1.17 -7.75 0.16
N GLY A 91 0.26 -8.44 0.84
CA GLY A 91 -1.17 -8.29 0.62
C GLY A 91 -1.54 -6.82 0.82
N LYS A 92 -2.02 -6.18 -0.24
CA LYS A 92 -2.69 -4.88 -0.16
C LYS A 92 -3.99 -5.09 0.61
N GLY A 93 -3.93 -5.03 1.93
CA GLY A 93 -5.11 -4.85 2.76
C GLY A 93 -5.66 -3.46 2.45
N CYS A 94 -6.71 -3.38 1.63
CA CYS A 94 -7.46 -2.15 1.44
C CYS A 94 -8.12 -1.79 2.77
N CYS A 95 -7.93 -0.56 3.26
CA CYS A 95 -8.67 -0.06 4.42
C CYS A 95 -10.13 0.11 4.02
N ALA A 96 -10.97 -0.87 4.33
CA ALA A 96 -12.42 -0.71 4.29
C ALA A 96 -12.87 -0.26 5.69
N ILE A 97 -13.54 0.88 5.79
CA ILE A 97 -14.22 1.30 7.01
C ILE A 97 -15.70 0.97 6.79
N LEU A 98 -16.20 -0.06 7.48
CA LEU A 98 -17.63 -0.41 7.50
C LEU A 98 -18.38 0.43 8.54
#